data_AF-A0A1W1VFQ6-F1
#
_entry.id   AF-A0A1W1VFQ6-F1
#
_cell.length_a   1.000
_cell.length_b   1.000
_cell.length_c   1.000
_cell.angle_alpha   90.00
_cell.angle_beta   90.00
_cell.angle_gamma   90.00
#
_symmetry.space_group_name_H-M   'P 1'
#
loop_
_entity.id
_entity.type
_entity.pdbx_description
1 polymer ?
#
loop_
_entity_poly.entity_id
_entity_poly.type
_entity_poly.pdbx_seq_one_letter_code
_entity_poly.pdbx_strand_id
1 'polypeptide(L)'
;MESDVLKLTGIIEPGDLPNTYMGRIKEIIGIVSQGKTSQEAYVNLVATTASMLEYKRDQALALLEKQNNKHVTMEPNAKVKFYLETA
;
A
#
# COMPACT_ATOMS: atom_id res chain seq x y z
N MET A 1 22.17 -7.60 -3.70
CA MET A 1 21.16 -6.97 -4.57
C MET A 1 20.08 -6.42 -3.66
N GLU A 2 19.98 -5.10 -3.51
CA GLU A 2 18.81 -4.50 -2.86
C GLU A 2 17.58 -4.94 -3.66
N SER A 3 16.66 -5.65 -3.03
CA SER A 3 15.36 -5.86 -3.64
C SER A 3 14.70 -4.49 -3.75
N ASP A 4 14.19 -4.14 -4.93
CA ASP A 4 13.39 -2.92 -5.07
C ASP A 4 12.11 -3.08 -4.22
N VAL A 5 12.10 -2.45 -3.05
CA VAL A 5 10.97 -2.47 -2.09
C VAL A 5 10.23 -1.15 -2.19
N LEU A 6 8.94 -1.23 -2.53
CA LEU A 6 8.06 -0.08 -2.59
C LEU A 6 7.72 0.43 -1.19
N LYS A 7 8.10 1.66 -0.86
CA LYS A 7 7.75 2.28 0.42
C LYS A 7 6.39 2.97 0.29
N LEU A 8 5.45 2.65 1.18
CA LEU A 8 4.11 3.22 1.18
C LEU A 8 3.80 3.79 2.55
N THR A 9 3.00 4.86 2.58
CA THR A 9 2.50 5.45 3.82
C THR A 9 1.02 5.13 3.98
N GLY A 10 0.71 4.39 5.05
CA GLY A 10 -0.65 4.11 5.50
C GLY A 10 -1.12 5.19 6.47
N ILE A 11 -2.29 5.74 6.21
CA ILE A 11 -2.98 6.66 7.11
C ILE A 11 -4.13 5.88 7.75
N ILE A 12 -4.16 5.83 9.09
CA ILE A 12 -5.24 5.21 9.85
C ILE A 12 -5.98 6.29 10.63
N GLU A 13 -7.25 6.50 10.34
CA GLU A 13 -8.08 7.55 10.93
C GLU A 13 -9.45 6.99 11.38
N PRO A 14 -10.12 7.60 12.38
CA PRO A 14 -11.50 7.26 12.70
C PRO A 14 -12.39 7.43 11.46
N GLY A 15 -13.28 6.47 11.21
CA GLY A 15 -14.27 6.54 10.13
C GLY A 15 -15.54 7.28 10.52
N ASP A 16 -16.41 7.52 9.55
CA ASP A 16 -17.67 8.25 9.76
C ASP A 16 -18.70 7.45 10.59
N LEU A 17 -18.53 6.13 10.71
CA LEU A 17 -19.38 5.26 11.51
C LEU A 17 -18.81 5.05 12.92
N PRO A 18 -19.67 4.92 13.95
CA PRO A 18 -19.22 4.60 15.30
C PRO A 18 -18.36 3.34 15.34
N ASN A 19 -17.28 3.36 16.13
CA ASN A 19 -16.35 2.24 16.29
C ASN A 19 -15.78 1.69 14.99
N THR A 20 -15.55 2.57 14.00
CA THR A 20 -14.92 2.21 12.73
C THR A 20 -13.66 3.04 12.56
N TYR A 21 -12.60 2.40 12.07
CA TYR A 21 -11.36 3.01 11.63
C TYR A 21 -11.19 2.74 10.14
N MET A 22 -10.69 3.73 9.42
CA MET A 22 -10.36 3.65 8.01
C MET A 22 -8.85 3.70 7.82
N GLY A 23 -8.34 2.78 7.00
CA GLY A 23 -6.98 2.81 6.49
C GLY A 23 -6.96 3.22 5.03
N ARG A 24 -5.96 4.02 4.63
CA ARG A 24 -5.70 4.32 3.21
C ARG A 24 -4.23 4.48 2.90
N ILE A 25 -3.84 4.18 1.67
CA ILE A 25 -2.47 4.44 1.19
C ILE A 25 -2.41 5.84 0.60
N LYS A 26 -1.45 6.65 1.08
CA LYS A 26 -1.27 8.05 0.67
C LYS A 26 -0.85 8.18 -0.80
N GLU A 27 0.06 7.32 -1.25
CA GLU A 27 0.67 7.43 -2.58
C GLU A 27 -0.19 6.79 -3.69
N ILE A 28 -1.09 5.86 -3.34
CA ILE A 28 -1.90 5.10 -4.30
C ILE A 28 -3.37 5.21 -3.94
N ILE A 29 -4.10 6.02 -4.72
CA ILE A 29 -5.53 6.25 -4.54
C ILE A 29 -6.31 4.96 -4.78
N GLY A 30 -7.30 4.72 -3.92
CA GLY A 30 -8.24 3.60 -4.02
C GLY A 30 -7.77 2.32 -3.33
N ILE A 31 -6.65 2.35 -2.60
CA ILE A 31 -6.32 1.30 -1.62
C ILE A 31 -6.82 1.77 -0.26
N VAL A 32 -7.92 1.17 0.18
CA VAL A 32 -8.58 1.49 1.44
C VAL A 32 -8.94 0.22 2.21
N SER A 33 -8.97 0.30 3.53
CA SER A 33 -9.44 -0.75 4.42
C SER A 33 -10.29 -0.17 5.54
N GLN A 34 -11.04 -1.04 6.21
CA GLN A 34 -11.82 -0.70 7.39
C GLN A 34 -11.57 -1.74 8.49
N GLY A 35 -11.73 -1.33 9.75
CA GLY A 35 -11.70 -2.22 10.90
C GLY A 35 -12.43 -1.59 12.08
N LYS A 36 -12.78 -2.39 13.08
CA LYS A 36 -13.43 -1.90 14.32
C LYS A 36 -12.43 -1.22 15.27
N THR A 37 -11.14 -1.47 15.05
CA THR A 37 -10.03 -0.85 15.77
C THR A 37 -8.98 -0.33 14.79
N SER A 38 -8.13 0.60 15.23
CA SER A 38 -6.99 1.08 14.43
C SER A 38 -6.07 -0.07 13.99
N GLN A 39 -5.81 -1.03 14.88
CA GLN A 39 -4.99 -2.21 14.58
C GLN A 39 -5.64 -3.11 13.52
N GLU A 40 -6.95 -3.35 13.62
CA GLU A 40 -7.67 -4.14 12.61
C GLU A 40 -7.67 -3.44 11.26
N ALA A 41 -7.91 -2.12 11.23
CA ALA A 41 -7.83 -1.34 9.99
C ALA A 41 -6.43 -1.42 9.36
N TYR A 42 -5.36 -1.37 10.16
CA TYR A 42 -3.99 -1.55 9.70
C TYR A 42 -3.73 -2.94 9.12
N VAL A 43 -4.09 -4.01 9.84
CA VAL A 43 -3.91 -5.40 9.34
C VAL A 43 -4.65 -5.59 8.02
N ASN A 44 -5.89 -5.09 7.95
CA ASN A 44 -6.68 -5.14 6.73
C ASN A 44 -6.04 -4.29 5.62
N LEU A 45 -5.45 -3.13 5.94
CA LEU A 45 -4.77 -2.27 4.97
C LEU A 45 -3.58 -2.99 4.35
N VAL A 46 -2.76 -3.68 5.15
CA VAL A 46 -1.61 -4.45 4.65
C VAL A 46 -2.08 -5.54 3.69
N ALA A 47 -3.10 -6.32 4.08
CA ALA A 47 -3.64 -7.39 3.24
C ALA A 47 -4.23 -6.85 1.93
N THR A 48 -5.06 -5.81 2.00
CA THR A 48 -5.66 -5.17 0.83
C THR A 48 -4.58 -4.57 -0.08
N THR A 49 -3.54 -3.94 0.48
CA THR A 49 -2.43 -3.38 -0.29
C THR A 49 -1.71 -4.46 -1.09
N ALA A 50 -1.40 -5.61 -0.47
CA ALA A 50 -0.74 -6.72 -1.15
C ALA A 50 -1.51 -7.20 -2.39
N SER A 51 -2.84 -7.32 -2.29
CA SER A 51 -3.69 -7.69 -3.43
C SER A 51 -3.84 -6.56 -4.45
N MET A 52 -4.02 -5.32 -3.99
CA MET A 52 -4.28 -4.18 -4.87
C MET A 52 -3.04 -3.73 -5.65
N LEU A 53 -1.82 -3.99 -5.15
CA LEU A 53 -0.59 -3.72 -5.90
C LEU A 53 -0.45 -4.60 -7.15
N GLU A 54 -1.06 -5.80 -7.16
CA GLU A 54 -1.11 -6.64 -8.36
C GLU A 54 -2.06 -6.02 -9.40
N TYR A 55 -3.22 -5.51 -8.96
CA TYR A 55 -4.18 -4.84 -9.85
C TYR A 55 -3.69 -3.47 -10.33
N LYS A 56 -2.99 -2.72 -9.46
CA LYS A 56 -2.42 -1.40 -9.73
C LYS A 56 -0.93 -1.46 -10.07
N ARG A 57 -0.48 -2.55 -10.71
CA ARG A 57 0.93 -2.84 -10.98
C ARG A 57 1.66 -1.67 -11.61
N ASP A 58 1.10 -1.07 -12.66
CA ASP A 58 1.76 0.04 -13.36
C ASP A 58 1.97 1.26 -12.47
N GLN A 59 1.01 1.56 -11.58
CA GLN A 59 1.14 2.65 -10.60
C GLN A 59 2.19 2.32 -9.55
N ALA A 60 2.23 1.06 -9.09
CA ALA A 60 3.21 0.58 -8.13
C ALA A 60 4.64 0.64 -8.69
N LEU A 61 4.84 0.21 -9.94
CA LEU A 61 6.12 0.28 -10.64
C LEU A 61 6.54 1.73 -10.87
N ALA A 62 5.65 2.59 -11.37
CA ALA A 62 5.96 4.01 -11.56
C ALA A 62 6.33 4.72 -10.25
N LEU A 63 5.73 4.33 -9.12
CA LEU A 63 6.11 4.85 -7.81
C LEU A 63 7.47 4.32 -7.35
N LEU A 64 7.73 3.02 -7.56
CA LEU A 64 9.01 2.38 -7.24
C LEU A 64 10.16 3.00 -8.04
N GLU A 65 9.95 3.29 -9.32
CA GLU A 65 10.90 3.99 -10.18
C GLU A 65 11.22 5.39 -9.66
N LYS A 66 10.19 6.14 -9.25
CA LYS A 66 10.35 7.47 -8.65
C LYS A 66 11.14 7.40 -7.33
N GLN A 67 10.87 6.40 -6.50
CA GLN A 67 11.56 6.23 -5.21
C GLN A 67 13.03 5.84 -5.37
N ASN A 68 13.32 4.98 -6.34
CA ASN A 68 14.68 4.47 -6.57
C ASN A 68 15.46 5.30 -7.60
N ASN A 69 14.82 6.34 -8.18
CA ASN A 69 15.38 7.21 -9.23
C ASN A 69 16.02 6.42 -10.39
N LYS A 70 15.41 5.30 -10.76
CA LYS A 70 15.87 4.39 -11.84
C LYS A 70 14.67 3.72 -12.49
N HIS A 71 14.84 3.28 -13.74
CA HIS A 71 13.83 2.45 -14.40
C HIS A 71 13.77 1.07 -13.75
N VAL A 72 12.57 0.59 -13.46
CA VAL A 72 12.34 -0.68 -12.75
C VAL A 72 11.55 -1.57 -13.67
N THR A 73 12.25 -2.53 -14.26
CA THR A 73 11.64 -3.56 -15.09
C THR A 73 11.47 -4.82 -14.24
N MET A 74 10.23 -5.24 -14.02
CA MET A 74 9.91 -6.48 -13.32
C MET A 74 9.26 -7.47 -14.28
N GLU A 75 9.57 -8.77 -14.12
CA GLU A 75 8.88 -9.85 -14.83
C GLU A 75 7.35 -9.70 -14.69
N PRO A 76 6.54 -9.99 -15.72
CA PRO A 76 5.09 -9.72 -15.72
C PRO A 76 4.34 -10.26 -14.49
N ASN A 77 4.80 -11.39 -13.93
CA ASN A 77 4.18 -12.06 -12.78
C ASN A 77 4.94 -11.89 -11.46
N ALA A 78 6.02 -11.12 -11.42
CA ALA A 78 6.78 -10.89 -10.19
C ALA A 78 5.98 -10.01 -9.22
N LYS A 79 5.77 -10.46 -7.98
CA LYS A 79 5.08 -9.67 -6.96
C LYS A 79 5.89 -8.44 -6.57
N VAL A 80 5.23 -7.28 -6.49
CA VAL A 80 5.85 -6.05 -5.97
C VAL A 80 5.98 -6.19 -4.46
N LYS A 81 7.22 -6.22 -3.97
CA LYS A 81 7.47 -6.17 -2.52
C LYS A 81 7.21 -4.76 -2.03
N PHE A 82 6.55 -4.62 -0.89
CA PHE A 82 6.29 -3.31 -0.29
C PHE A 82 6.57 -3.31 1.21
N TYR A 83 6.78 -2.11 1.73
CA TYR A 83 6.87 -1.80 3.15
C TYR A 83 5.87 -0.70 3.46
N LEU A 84 5.08 -0.87 4.52
CA LEU A 84 4.06 0.07 4.94
C LEU A 84 4.49 0.76 6.24
N GLU A 85 4.70 2.08 6.17
CA GLU A 85 4.87 2.95 7.34
C GLU A 85 3.52 3.56 7.71
N THR A 86 3.20 3.66 9.00
CA THR A 86 1.99 4.36 9.46
C THR A 86 2.34 5.81 9.84
N ALA A 87 1.60 6.77 9.30
CA ALA A 87 1.69 8.19 9.65
C ALA A 87 0.71 8.59 10.76
#